data_AF-A0A7S3ZV21-F1
#
_entry.id   AF-A0A7S3ZV21-F1
#
_cell.length_a   1.000
_cell.length_b   1.000
_cell.length_c   1.000
_cell.angle_alpha   90.00
_cell.angle_beta   90.00
_cell.angle_gamma   90.00
#
_symmetry.space_group_name_H-M   'P 1'
#
loop_
_entity.id
_entity.type
_entity.pdbx_description
1 polymer ?
#
loop_
_entity_poly.entity_id
_entity_poly.type
_entity_poly.pdbx_seq_one_letter_code
_entity_poly.pdbx_strand_id
1 'polypeptide(L)'
;MRGASLALVGALASSLAPSTIPQVAKRISAAHVDKYRKDGVVVIRGVADAATVELLRQAVADCVATPGPYAEDLAPGGDGEPNYFTDLELYKRHATLRDFAETGAAAAVAARLMESRTATFLYDQLFVKHASNAYARNASTPWHADGSYWAVRGKQIASVAIALDDHDAPNSLAFAPGSHLHEGDLAPVQFATGERYEAARDLPAAAAPTNAAQFELCAGDALVFDARCVHGGPGCFGRSLVLRFVGDDVVFDRPRFESGRCAIPTSDPGIADGAPLASDSFPVCFVDPLFGAASTPVSVVEWSKGVAVSEEKGDFSSATPVADDAAWQASAAAREAVRRVERGETTVLDLSGEDIEALPEALGDLEDLEELVLWRCSGLAALPESLGRLENLRALDLSECSRLSALPASIGSLRALASLQLIFCSSLTTLPRSIAELTSCEVECVGTVNLVEPPRAVAEEGIAAIARYFDERRV
;
A
#
# COMPACT_ATOMS: atom_id res chain seq x y z
N MET A 1 32.66 6.47 -30.98
CA MET A 1 33.14 7.70 -30.32
C MET A 1 31.95 8.52 -29.86
N ARG A 2 31.73 8.57 -28.55
CA ARG A 2 31.33 9.72 -27.72
C ARG A 2 30.78 9.11 -26.43
N GLY A 3 31.64 9.06 -25.42
CA GLY A 3 31.22 8.72 -24.07
C GLY A 3 30.25 9.79 -23.59
N ALA A 4 29.03 9.39 -23.26
CA ALA A 4 28.15 10.20 -22.47
C ALA A 4 28.64 10.11 -21.02
N SER A 5 29.32 11.17 -20.61
CA SER A 5 29.80 11.41 -19.24
C SER A 5 28.63 11.44 -18.26
N LEU A 6 28.88 11.06 -17.00
CA LEU A 6 28.02 11.26 -15.81
C LEU A 6 27.29 12.63 -15.77
N ALA A 7 27.74 13.63 -16.53
CA ALA A 7 27.05 14.89 -16.76
C ALA A 7 25.61 14.76 -17.32
N LEU A 8 25.25 13.69 -18.05
CA LEU A 8 23.90 13.55 -18.61
C LEU A 8 22.85 13.19 -17.54
N VAL A 9 23.23 12.44 -16.51
CA VAL A 9 22.38 12.15 -15.34
C VAL A 9 22.13 13.44 -14.53
N GLY A 10 23.14 14.33 -14.45
CA GLY A 10 22.99 15.65 -13.83
C GLY A 10 22.17 16.65 -14.65
N ALA A 11 22.19 16.53 -15.98
CA ALA A 11 21.46 17.43 -16.88
C ALA A 11 19.95 17.09 -16.96
N LEU A 12 19.58 15.81 -16.93
CA LEU A 12 18.18 15.39 -16.82
C LEU A 12 17.55 15.78 -15.48
N ALA A 13 18.35 15.74 -14.39
CA ALA A 13 17.94 16.23 -13.08
C ALA A 13 17.77 17.77 -12.99
N SER A 14 18.26 18.53 -13.97
CA SER A 14 18.27 20.01 -13.94
C SER A 14 17.22 20.67 -14.85
N SER A 15 16.43 19.91 -15.62
CA SER A 15 15.44 20.47 -16.55
C SER A 15 13.99 20.06 -16.29
N LEU A 16 13.73 19.22 -15.29
CA LEU A 16 12.37 18.94 -14.85
C LEU A 16 11.99 20.01 -13.82
N ALA A 17 11.00 20.83 -14.14
CA ALA A 17 10.22 21.53 -13.11
C ALA A 17 9.86 20.51 -12.02
N PRO A 18 9.85 20.86 -10.72
CA PRO A 18 9.62 19.89 -9.66
C PRO A 18 8.37 19.09 -9.99
N SER A 19 8.55 17.81 -10.30
CA SER A 19 7.45 16.88 -10.44
C SER A 19 6.67 17.00 -9.14
N THR A 20 5.41 17.41 -9.23
CA THR A 20 4.54 17.47 -8.05
C THR A 20 4.58 16.10 -7.41
N ILE A 21 5.16 15.99 -6.21
CA ILE A 21 5.21 14.73 -5.48
C ILE A 21 3.76 14.23 -5.36
N PRO A 22 3.44 13.02 -5.86
CA PRO A 22 2.10 12.47 -5.72
C PRO A 22 1.67 12.45 -4.25
N GLN A 23 0.40 12.77 -3.96
CA GLN A 23 -0.05 12.92 -2.56
C GLN A 23 0.17 11.65 -1.73
N VAL A 24 -0.06 10.47 -2.32
CA VAL A 24 0.22 9.18 -1.66
C VAL A 24 1.71 9.01 -1.32
N ALA A 25 2.63 9.54 -2.13
CA ALA A 25 4.06 9.48 -1.85
C ALA A 25 4.46 10.42 -0.70
N LYS A 26 3.74 11.53 -0.49
CA LYS A 26 3.95 12.41 0.68
C LYS A 26 3.52 11.76 2.00
N ARG A 27 2.58 10.81 1.94
CA ARG A 27 2.08 10.05 3.10
C ARG A 27 3.01 8.90 3.50
N ILE A 28 4.04 8.60 2.72
CA ILE A 28 5.03 7.56 3.06
C ILE A 28 5.89 8.05 4.24
N SER A 29 5.45 7.70 5.43
CA SER A 29 6.14 7.96 6.70
C SER A 29 7.38 7.08 6.90
N ALA A 30 8.22 7.46 7.87
CA ALA A 30 9.36 6.64 8.31
C ALA A 30 8.95 5.24 8.76
N ALA A 31 7.75 5.08 9.35
CA ALA A 31 7.24 3.78 9.78
C ALA A 31 6.96 2.84 8.58
N HIS A 32 6.45 3.37 7.46
CA HIS A 32 6.30 2.56 6.24
C HIS A 32 7.66 2.09 5.72
N VAL A 33 8.65 2.99 5.71
CA VAL A 33 10.03 2.67 5.30
C VAL A 33 10.65 1.65 6.25
N ASP A 34 10.52 1.83 7.56
CA ASP A 34 11.04 0.91 8.57
C ASP A 34 10.38 -0.47 8.48
N LYS A 35 9.06 -0.51 8.24
CA LYS A 35 8.32 -1.75 8.02
C LYS A 35 8.77 -2.44 6.74
N TYR A 36 8.89 -1.72 5.63
CA TYR A 36 9.44 -2.25 4.39
C TYR A 36 10.86 -2.77 4.59
N ARG A 37 11.72 -2.04 5.32
CA ARG A 37 13.09 -2.44 5.63
C ARG A 37 13.14 -3.72 6.49
N LYS A 38 12.25 -3.84 7.47
CA LYS A 38 12.18 -4.97 8.42
C LYS A 38 11.54 -6.21 7.82
N ASP A 39 10.36 -6.04 7.21
CA ASP A 39 9.51 -7.15 6.77
C ASP A 39 9.70 -7.45 5.28
N GLY A 40 10.24 -6.52 4.49
CA GLY A 40 10.41 -6.67 3.04
C GLY A 40 9.12 -6.45 2.26
N VAL A 41 8.01 -6.15 2.94
CA VAL A 41 6.69 -5.89 2.34
C VAL A 41 5.90 -4.93 3.22
N VAL A 42 5.13 -4.05 2.58
CA VAL A 42 4.21 -3.10 3.22
C VAL A 42 3.02 -2.84 2.32
N VAL A 43 1.84 -2.62 2.92
CA VAL A 43 0.65 -2.17 2.19
C VAL A 43 0.64 -0.65 2.15
N ILE A 44 0.45 -0.07 0.97
CA ILE A 44 0.23 1.36 0.77
C ILE A 44 -1.18 1.54 0.24
N ARG A 45 -2.01 2.28 0.98
CA ARG A 45 -3.42 2.48 0.65
C ARG A 45 -3.61 3.57 -0.40
N GLY A 46 -4.57 3.36 -1.31
CA GLY A 46 -5.00 4.36 -2.30
C GLY A 46 -3.89 4.84 -3.23
N VAL A 47 -3.04 3.94 -3.72
CA VAL A 47 -2.04 4.27 -4.76
C VAL A 47 -2.71 4.62 -6.09
N ALA A 48 -3.84 3.97 -6.39
CA ALA A 48 -4.74 4.33 -7.47
C ALA A 48 -6.12 4.71 -6.89
N ASP A 49 -6.68 5.82 -7.35
CA ASP A 49 -8.06 6.20 -7.01
C ASP A 49 -9.08 5.35 -7.79
N ALA A 50 -10.36 5.46 -7.42
CA ALA A 50 -11.42 4.64 -8.04
C ALA A 50 -11.52 4.82 -9.56
N ALA A 51 -11.29 6.03 -10.08
CA ALA A 51 -11.32 6.29 -11.52
C ALA A 51 -10.14 5.62 -12.23
N THR A 52 -8.95 5.70 -11.63
CA THR A 52 -7.73 5.05 -12.11
C THR A 52 -7.87 3.53 -12.07
N VAL A 53 -8.42 2.97 -10.98
CA VAL A 53 -8.73 1.54 -10.87
C VAL A 53 -9.61 1.07 -12.02
N GLU A 54 -10.65 1.83 -12.38
CA GLU A 54 -11.54 1.44 -13.48
C GLU A 54 -10.85 1.51 -14.85
N LEU A 55 -10.02 2.54 -15.08
CA LEU A 55 -9.18 2.62 -16.29
C LEU A 55 -8.21 1.44 -16.39
N LEU A 56 -7.59 1.04 -15.28
CA LEU A 56 -6.70 -0.10 -15.23
C LEU A 56 -7.45 -1.42 -15.44
N ARG A 57 -8.65 -1.57 -14.88
CA ARG A 57 -9.52 -2.76 -15.12
C ARG A 57 -9.89 -2.91 -16.59
N GLN A 58 -10.23 -1.81 -17.26
CA GLN A 58 -10.50 -1.83 -18.70
C GLN A 58 -9.26 -2.20 -19.50
N ALA A 59 -8.10 -1.60 -19.18
CA ALA A 59 -6.84 -1.93 -19.83
C ALA A 59 -6.45 -3.41 -19.64
N VAL A 60 -6.70 -3.96 -18.45
CA VAL A 60 -6.52 -5.38 -18.15
C VAL A 60 -7.44 -6.24 -19.00
N ALA A 61 -8.72 -5.87 -19.12
CA ALA A 61 -9.68 -6.60 -19.96
C ALA A 61 -9.24 -6.62 -21.44
N ASP A 62 -8.74 -5.48 -21.96
CA ASP A 62 -8.23 -5.37 -23.33
C ASP A 62 -7.00 -6.28 -23.54
N CYS A 63 -6.10 -6.34 -22.54
CA CYS A 63 -4.91 -7.20 -22.58
C CYS A 63 -5.24 -8.70 -22.49
N VAL A 64 -6.27 -9.08 -21.73
CA VAL A 64 -6.76 -10.47 -21.68
C VAL A 64 -7.42 -10.85 -23.02
N ALA A 65 -8.23 -9.95 -23.59
CA ALA A 65 -8.91 -10.19 -24.86
C ALA A 65 -7.96 -10.28 -26.06
N THR A 66 -6.84 -9.56 -26.01
CA THR A 66 -5.78 -9.62 -27.02
C THR A 66 -4.46 -9.94 -26.32
N PRO A 67 -4.11 -11.20 -26.02
CA PRO A 67 -2.92 -11.53 -25.25
C PRO A 67 -1.60 -11.13 -25.92
N GLY A 68 -0.59 -10.82 -25.11
CA GLY A 68 0.77 -10.51 -25.56
C GLY A 68 1.59 -11.76 -25.89
N PRO A 69 2.84 -11.58 -26.35
CA PRO A 69 3.73 -12.68 -26.70
C PRO A 69 4.21 -13.50 -25.49
N TYR A 70 4.04 -12.97 -24.27
CA TYR A 70 4.41 -13.62 -23.01
C TYR A 70 3.20 -14.08 -22.20
N ALA A 71 2.01 -14.04 -22.80
CA ALA A 71 0.81 -14.46 -22.13
C ALA A 71 0.82 -15.96 -21.87
N GLU A 72 0.53 -16.34 -20.63
CA GLU A 72 0.41 -17.72 -20.18
C GLU A 72 -0.92 -17.91 -19.46
N ASP A 73 -1.55 -19.05 -19.71
CA ASP A 73 -2.65 -19.55 -18.89
C ASP A 73 -2.09 -20.65 -17.99
N LEU A 74 -1.86 -20.29 -16.72
CA LEU A 74 -1.27 -21.15 -15.71
C LEU A 74 -2.30 -22.17 -15.16
N ALA A 75 -3.58 -22.00 -15.50
CA ALA A 75 -4.66 -22.88 -15.06
C ALA A 75 -5.78 -22.98 -16.11
N PRO A 76 -5.52 -23.59 -17.27
CA PRO A 76 -6.45 -23.58 -18.38
C PRO A 76 -7.77 -24.25 -18.03
N GLY A 77 -8.86 -23.54 -18.30
CA GLY A 77 -10.23 -24.01 -18.09
C GLY A 77 -10.64 -25.04 -19.13
N GLY A 78 -11.66 -25.84 -18.79
CA GLY A 78 -12.31 -26.72 -19.76
C GLY A 78 -13.23 -25.98 -20.75
N ASP A 79 -13.51 -24.70 -20.50
CA ASP A 79 -14.49 -23.85 -21.19
C ASP A 79 -13.87 -22.75 -22.08
N GLY A 80 -12.54 -22.64 -22.13
CA GLY A 80 -11.83 -21.77 -23.08
C GLY A 80 -11.49 -20.35 -22.58
N GLU A 81 -11.91 -19.97 -21.38
CA GLU A 81 -11.47 -18.75 -20.70
C GLU A 81 -10.32 -19.07 -19.72
N PRO A 82 -9.24 -18.26 -19.66
CA PRO A 82 -8.09 -18.57 -18.82
C PRO A 82 -8.42 -18.35 -17.35
N ASN A 83 -8.29 -19.37 -16.50
CA ASN A 83 -8.64 -19.21 -15.08
C ASN A 83 -7.51 -18.62 -14.24
N TYR A 84 -6.27 -18.72 -14.71
CA TYR A 84 -5.13 -18.02 -14.15
C TYR A 84 -4.28 -17.48 -15.28
N PHE A 85 -4.60 -16.26 -15.72
CA PHE A 85 -3.91 -15.56 -16.79
C PHE A 85 -2.76 -14.71 -16.24
N THR A 86 -1.61 -14.75 -16.90
CA THR A 86 -0.53 -13.79 -16.71
C THR A 86 0.03 -13.32 -18.04
N ASP A 87 0.54 -12.09 -18.08
CA ASP A 87 1.20 -11.51 -19.26
C ASP A 87 2.22 -10.46 -18.80
N LEU A 88 3.22 -10.17 -19.63
CA LEU A 88 4.37 -9.33 -19.31
C LEU A 88 4.55 -8.22 -20.35
N GLU A 89 5.20 -7.14 -19.94
CA GLU A 89 5.56 -6.00 -20.81
C GLU A 89 4.35 -5.35 -21.50
N LEU A 90 3.23 -5.26 -20.78
CA LEU A 90 1.99 -4.67 -21.25
C LEU A 90 2.17 -3.18 -21.55
N TYR A 91 3.03 -2.48 -20.81
CA TYR A 91 3.39 -1.09 -21.06
C TYR A 91 3.85 -0.84 -22.50
N LYS A 92 4.50 -1.82 -23.16
CA LYS A 92 4.97 -1.66 -24.55
C LYS A 92 3.84 -1.57 -25.56
N ARG A 93 2.64 -2.02 -25.20
CA ARG A 93 1.51 -2.27 -26.11
C ARG A 93 0.21 -1.63 -25.66
N HIS A 94 0.11 -1.15 -24.42
CA HIS A 94 -1.07 -0.48 -23.90
C HIS A 94 -0.72 0.90 -23.31
N ALA A 95 -1.22 1.97 -23.94
CA ALA A 95 -0.87 3.34 -23.56
C ALA A 95 -1.25 3.67 -22.10
N THR A 96 -2.45 3.31 -21.65
CA THR A 96 -2.89 3.56 -20.26
C THR A 96 -1.96 2.92 -19.22
N LEU A 97 -1.49 1.69 -19.47
CA LEU A 97 -0.59 0.99 -18.54
C LEU A 97 0.80 1.63 -18.55
N ARG A 98 1.28 2.04 -19.73
CA ARG A 98 2.52 2.80 -19.88
C ARG A 98 2.47 4.11 -19.11
N ASP A 99 1.42 4.91 -19.33
CA ASP A 99 1.26 6.21 -18.68
C ASP A 99 1.17 6.04 -17.16
N PHE A 100 0.43 5.04 -16.67
CA PHE A 100 0.36 4.75 -15.24
C PHE A 100 1.70 4.29 -14.65
N ALA A 101 2.47 3.47 -15.37
CA ALA A 101 3.81 3.05 -14.94
C ALA A 101 4.81 4.22 -14.92
N GLU A 102 4.78 5.08 -15.94
CA GLU A 102 5.78 6.12 -16.17
C GLU A 102 5.49 7.43 -15.43
N THR A 103 4.21 7.74 -15.17
CA THR A 103 3.77 9.02 -14.59
C THR A 103 2.96 8.86 -13.31
N GLY A 104 2.67 7.62 -12.91
CA GLY A 104 1.82 7.31 -11.78
C GLY A 104 2.51 7.41 -10.42
N ALA A 105 1.69 7.34 -9.38
CA ALA A 105 2.14 7.43 -8.01
C ALA A 105 3.01 6.23 -7.56
N ALA A 106 2.93 5.10 -8.28
CA ALA A 106 3.67 3.89 -7.98
C ALA A 106 5.19 4.09 -7.96
N ALA A 107 5.74 4.84 -8.94
CA ALA A 107 7.17 5.12 -9.01
C ALA A 107 7.66 5.94 -7.79
N ALA A 108 6.85 6.92 -7.37
CA ALA A 108 7.17 7.75 -6.21
C ALA A 108 7.11 6.97 -4.89
N VAL A 109 6.12 6.09 -4.74
CA VAL A 109 6.01 5.17 -3.59
C VAL A 109 7.22 4.22 -3.55
N ALA A 110 7.59 3.62 -4.69
CA ALA A 110 8.75 2.74 -4.78
C ALA A 110 10.04 3.47 -4.39
N ALA A 111 10.30 4.66 -4.93
CA ALA A 111 11.50 5.43 -4.60
C ALA A 111 11.64 5.71 -3.09
N ARG A 112 10.54 6.11 -2.45
CA ARG A 112 10.50 6.41 -1.01
C ARG A 112 10.80 5.18 -0.16
N LEU A 113 10.18 4.04 -0.48
CA LEU A 113 10.34 2.80 0.29
C LEU A 113 11.72 2.16 0.08
N MET A 114 12.27 2.24 -1.13
CA MET A 114 13.64 1.81 -1.42
C MET A 114 14.71 2.75 -0.85
N GLU A 115 14.30 3.90 -0.30
CA GLU A 115 15.18 4.99 0.08
C GLU A 115 16.14 5.37 -1.07
N SER A 116 15.58 5.47 -2.28
CA SER A 116 16.31 5.86 -3.49
C SER A 116 15.93 7.27 -3.93
N ARG A 117 16.88 7.96 -4.56
CA ARG A 117 16.63 9.26 -5.17
C ARG A 117 15.75 9.12 -6.40
N THR A 118 15.93 8.05 -7.16
CA THR A 118 15.13 7.80 -8.36
C THR A 118 14.41 6.47 -8.30
N ALA A 119 13.31 6.38 -9.05
CA ALA A 119 12.71 5.11 -9.44
C ALA A 119 12.76 4.99 -10.96
N THR A 120 13.51 3.98 -11.43
CA THR A 120 13.59 3.58 -12.83
C THR A 120 12.64 2.42 -13.05
N PHE A 121 11.75 2.51 -14.04
CA PHE A 121 10.81 1.45 -14.35
C PHE A 121 11.50 0.32 -15.11
N LEU A 122 11.26 -0.92 -14.68
CA LEU A 122 11.87 -2.12 -15.27
C LEU A 122 10.89 -2.81 -16.25
N TYR A 123 9.72 -3.21 -15.75
CA TYR A 123 8.63 -3.81 -16.53
C TYR A 123 7.35 -3.91 -15.69
N ASP A 124 6.23 -4.25 -16.33
CA ASP A 124 4.97 -4.61 -15.69
C ASP A 124 4.59 -6.08 -15.95
N GLN A 125 3.80 -6.62 -15.04
CA GLN A 125 3.20 -7.95 -15.14
C GLN A 125 1.74 -7.90 -14.70
N LEU A 126 0.89 -8.58 -15.46
CA LEU A 126 -0.51 -8.78 -15.14
C LEU A 126 -0.71 -10.16 -14.53
N PHE A 127 -1.56 -10.24 -13.50
CA PHE A 127 -2.10 -11.49 -12.99
C PHE A 127 -3.63 -11.36 -12.88
N VAL A 128 -4.36 -12.33 -13.44
CA VAL A 128 -5.81 -12.44 -13.32
C VAL A 128 -6.16 -13.86 -12.92
N LYS A 129 -6.82 -14.04 -11.77
CA LYS A 129 -7.22 -15.35 -11.26
C LYS A 129 -8.71 -15.37 -10.95
N HIS A 130 -9.45 -16.20 -11.67
CA HIS A 130 -10.91 -16.29 -11.51
C HIS A 130 -11.29 -17.28 -10.40
N ALA A 131 -12.20 -16.87 -9.50
CA ALA A 131 -12.65 -17.70 -8.38
C ALA A 131 -13.64 -18.83 -8.77
N SER A 132 -14.17 -18.79 -10.00
CA SER A 132 -15.26 -19.65 -10.48
C SER A 132 -14.87 -21.10 -10.69
N ASN A 133 -13.59 -21.42 -10.93
CA ASN A 133 -13.14 -22.78 -11.21
C ASN A 133 -12.36 -23.41 -10.04
N ALA A 134 -12.71 -24.64 -9.67
CA ALA A 134 -12.01 -25.43 -8.65
C ALA A 134 -10.53 -25.67 -8.98
N TYR A 135 -10.16 -25.73 -10.26
CA TYR A 135 -8.76 -25.86 -10.69
C TYR A 135 -7.98 -24.57 -10.42
N ALA A 136 -8.58 -23.41 -10.70
CA ALA A 136 -8.01 -22.09 -10.38
C ALA A 136 -7.83 -21.89 -8.87
N ARG A 137 -8.77 -22.40 -8.06
CA ARG A 137 -8.64 -22.40 -6.60
C ARG A 137 -7.47 -23.24 -6.09
N ASN A 138 -7.03 -24.24 -6.86
CA ASN A 138 -5.89 -25.09 -6.53
C ASN A 138 -4.58 -24.65 -7.20
N ALA A 139 -4.64 -23.78 -8.21
CA ALA A 139 -3.46 -23.22 -8.87
C ALA A 139 -2.80 -22.20 -7.94
N SER A 140 -1.77 -22.62 -7.21
CA SER A 140 -1.00 -21.75 -6.31
C SER A 140 0.02 -20.95 -7.12
N THR A 141 0.23 -19.69 -6.75
CA THR A 141 1.49 -19.04 -7.12
C THR A 141 2.61 -19.78 -6.37
N PRO A 142 3.63 -20.31 -7.06
CA PRO A 142 4.71 -21.03 -6.39
C PRO A 142 5.47 -20.06 -5.48
N TRP A 143 6.07 -20.59 -4.41
CA TRP A 143 6.95 -19.78 -3.57
C TRP A 143 8.22 -19.41 -4.34
N HIS A 144 8.51 -18.11 -4.43
CA HIS A 144 9.63 -17.57 -5.19
C HIS A 144 10.02 -16.19 -4.65
N ALA A 145 11.09 -15.62 -5.22
CA ALA A 145 11.46 -14.22 -5.05
C ALA A 145 11.71 -13.63 -6.44
N ASP A 146 11.11 -12.47 -6.74
CA ASP A 146 11.19 -11.80 -8.05
C ASP A 146 12.63 -11.48 -8.46
N GLY A 147 13.47 -11.05 -7.51
CA GLY A 147 14.84 -10.60 -7.78
C GLY A 147 15.70 -11.68 -8.44
N SER A 148 15.41 -12.96 -8.17
CA SER A 148 16.09 -14.09 -8.81
C SER A 148 15.85 -14.18 -10.32
N TYR A 149 14.82 -13.50 -10.83
CA TYR A 149 14.48 -13.43 -12.24
C TYR A 149 15.02 -12.18 -12.92
N TRP A 150 15.67 -11.26 -12.20
CA TRP A 150 16.05 -9.96 -12.74
C TRP A 150 17.54 -9.93 -13.05
N ALA A 151 17.90 -9.44 -14.24
CA ALA A 151 19.27 -9.25 -14.70
C ALA A 151 19.87 -7.96 -14.13
N VAL A 152 19.81 -7.82 -12.80
CA VAL A 152 20.21 -6.63 -12.10
C VAL A 152 21.00 -6.96 -10.83
N ARG A 153 21.87 -6.05 -10.42
CA ARG A 153 22.58 -6.12 -9.13
C ARG A 153 22.41 -4.82 -8.39
N GLY A 154 21.97 -4.92 -7.14
CA GLY A 154 21.70 -3.80 -6.25
C GLY A 154 20.70 -4.22 -5.18
N LYS A 155 20.38 -3.32 -4.26
CA LYS A 155 19.42 -3.58 -3.17
C LYS A 155 18.13 -2.78 -3.33
N GLN A 156 18.13 -1.69 -4.09
CA GLN A 156 16.95 -0.87 -4.32
C GLN A 156 16.12 -1.49 -5.44
N ILE A 157 15.48 -2.62 -5.16
CA ILE A 157 14.67 -3.38 -6.11
C ILE A 157 13.29 -3.64 -5.51
N ALA A 158 12.24 -3.09 -6.14
CA ALA A 158 10.90 -3.12 -5.58
C ALA A 158 9.83 -3.50 -6.61
N SER A 159 8.80 -4.12 -6.06
CA SER A 159 7.59 -4.54 -6.73
C SER A 159 6.42 -3.78 -6.12
N VAL A 160 5.61 -3.12 -6.96
CA VAL A 160 4.39 -2.42 -6.56
C VAL A 160 3.22 -3.15 -7.19
N ALA A 161 2.57 -4.03 -6.42
CA ALA A 161 1.42 -4.80 -6.86
C ALA A 161 0.11 -4.07 -6.52
N ILE A 162 -0.48 -3.44 -7.52
CA ILE A 162 -1.76 -2.73 -7.41
C ILE A 162 -2.90 -3.75 -7.43
N ALA A 163 -3.70 -3.76 -6.36
CA ALA A 163 -4.94 -4.51 -6.30
C ALA A 163 -5.99 -3.80 -7.18
N LEU A 164 -6.57 -4.51 -8.15
CA LEU A 164 -7.66 -3.99 -8.96
C LEU A 164 -9.01 -4.54 -8.51
N ASP A 165 -9.04 -5.44 -7.53
CA ASP A 165 -10.22 -5.98 -6.88
C ASP A 165 -9.97 -5.99 -5.37
N ASP A 166 -11.04 -6.15 -4.58
CA ASP A 166 -10.89 -6.29 -3.13
C ASP A 166 -10.40 -7.70 -2.80
N HIS A 167 -9.48 -7.80 -1.84
CA HIS A 167 -8.92 -9.04 -1.37
C HIS A 167 -8.99 -9.11 0.15
N ASP A 168 -9.70 -10.10 0.69
CA ASP A 168 -9.52 -10.48 2.09
C ASP A 168 -8.12 -11.09 2.28
N ALA A 169 -7.54 -11.00 3.48
CA ALA A 169 -6.19 -11.50 3.75
C ALA A 169 -5.96 -12.94 3.23
N PRO A 170 -6.80 -13.95 3.51
CA PRO A 170 -6.57 -15.31 3.01
C PRO A 170 -6.50 -15.43 1.49
N ASN A 171 -7.10 -14.48 0.78
CA ASN A 171 -7.20 -14.43 -0.68
C ASN A 171 -6.14 -13.51 -1.33
N SER A 172 -5.25 -12.91 -0.53
CA SER A 172 -4.10 -12.13 -0.99
C SER A 172 -2.83 -12.98 -1.06
N LEU A 173 -1.83 -12.46 -1.77
CA LEU A 173 -0.51 -13.07 -1.86
C LEU A 173 0.14 -13.17 -0.47
N ALA A 174 0.72 -14.31 -0.15
CA ALA A 174 1.38 -14.54 1.13
C ALA A 174 2.88 -14.24 1.03
N PHE A 175 3.43 -13.60 2.06
CA PHE A 175 4.83 -13.17 2.13
C PHE A 175 5.54 -13.80 3.32
N ALA A 176 6.85 -13.97 3.22
CA ALA A 176 7.73 -14.36 4.31
C ALA A 176 8.42 -13.10 4.89
N PRO A 177 7.92 -12.51 5.99
CA PRO A 177 8.51 -11.28 6.52
C PRO A 177 9.99 -11.44 6.85
N GLY A 178 10.82 -10.50 6.37
CA GLY A 178 12.27 -10.47 6.61
C GLY A 178 13.10 -11.38 5.69
N SER A 179 12.46 -12.15 4.80
CA SER A 179 13.17 -13.07 3.89
C SER A 179 14.07 -12.35 2.87
N HIS A 180 13.79 -11.08 2.55
CA HIS A 180 14.62 -10.23 1.68
C HIS A 180 15.99 -9.91 2.27
N LEU A 181 16.19 -10.13 3.57
CA LEU A 181 17.47 -9.97 4.27
C LEU A 181 18.41 -11.17 4.05
N HIS A 182 17.92 -12.27 3.45
CA HIS A 182 18.76 -13.40 3.09
C HIS A 182 19.85 -12.99 2.09
N GLU A 183 21.07 -13.50 2.30
CA GLU A 183 22.18 -13.29 1.37
C GLU A 183 22.20 -14.38 0.30
N GLY A 184 22.21 -13.96 -0.97
CA GLY A 184 22.32 -14.85 -2.12
C GLY A 184 21.00 -15.04 -2.87
N ASP A 185 21.11 -15.63 -4.05
CA ASP A 185 19.97 -15.82 -4.94
C ASP A 185 19.23 -17.11 -4.60
N LEU A 186 17.90 -17.04 -4.64
CA LEU A 186 17.03 -18.22 -4.60
C LEU A 186 16.84 -18.76 -6.01
N ALA A 187 16.64 -20.08 -6.12
CA ALA A 187 16.38 -20.71 -7.40
C ALA A 187 15.05 -20.18 -7.99
N PRO A 188 15.07 -19.52 -9.16
CA PRO A 188 13.84 -19.20 -9.86
C PRO A 188 13.12 -20.50 -10.27
N VAL A 189 11.79 -20.41 -10.32
CA VAL A 189 10.88 -21.50 -10.68
C VAL A 189 9.99 -21.12 -11.86
N GLN A 190 9.61 -22.10 -12.66
CA GLN A 190 8.62 -21.94 -13.73
C GLN A 190 7.23 -21.85 -13.10
N PHE A 191 6.45 -20.82 -13.44
CA PHE A 191 5.15 -20.62 -12.80
C PHE A 191 4.12 -21.70 -13.15
N ALA A 192 4.16 -22.23 -14.38
CA ALA A 192 3.25 -23.27 -14.82
C ALA A 192 3.47 -24.63 -14.13
N THR A 193 4.71 -24.97 -13.79
CA THR A 193 5.05 -26.30 -13.24
C THR A 193 5.52 -26.27 -11.78
N GLY A 194 5.91 -25.10 -11.28
CA GLY A 194 6.60 -24.94 -10.00
C GLY A 194 8.03 -25.50 -9.99
N GLU A 195 8.53 -26.01 -11.12
CA GLU A 195 9.86 -26.62 -11.18
C GLU A 195 10.97 -25.57 -11.30
N ARG A 196 12.10 -25.82 -10.63
CA ARG A 196 13.30 -24.98 -10.77
C ARG A 196 13.84 -25.05 -12.20
N TYR A 197 14.33 -23.92 -12.69
CA TYR A 197 15.09 -23.89 -13.94
C TYR A 197 16.34 -24.76 -13.82
N GLU A 198 16.65 -25.51 -14.88
CA GLU A 198 17.78 -26.45 -14.89
C GLU A 198 19.10 -25.78 -14.50
N ALA A 199 19.35 -24.60 -15.07
CA ALA A 199 20.54 -23.81 -14.81
C ALA A 199 20.65 -23.29 -13.35
N ALA A 200 19.56 -23.31 -12.58
CA ALA A 200 19.49 -22.82 -11.21
C ALA A 200 19.24 -23.92 -10.17
N ARG A 201 19.39 -25.21 -10.53
CA ARG A 201 19.14 -26.34 -9.62
C ARG A 201 20.06 -26.37 -8.40
N ASP A 202 21.23 -25.77 -8.51
CA ASP A 202 22.22 -25.68 -7.43
C ASP A 202 21.91 -24.55 -6.43
N LEU A 203 20.97 -23.64 -6.76
CA LEU A 203 20.51 -22.61 -5.84
C LEU A 203 19.46 -23.17 -4.85
N PRO A 204 19.41 -22.60 -3.63
CA PRO A 204 18.39 -22.96 -2.64
C PRO A 204 16.98 -22.65 -3.18
N ALA A 205 16.02 -23.53 -2.90
CA ALA A 205 14.62 -23.28 -3.25
C ALA A 205 13.98 -22.30 -2.26
N ALA A 206 13.11 -21.42 -2.78
CA ALA A 206 12.16 -20.72 -1.93
C ALA A 206 11.12 -21.71 -1.39
N ALA A 207 10.70 -21.52 -0.14
CA ALA A 207 9.73 -22.39 0.52
C ALA A 207 8.73 -21.57 1.34
N ALA A 208 7.55 -22.15 1.54
CA ALA A 208 6.52 -21.57 2.40
C ALA A 208 7.06 -21.40 3.83
N PRO A 209 7.03 -20.19 4.40
CA PRO A 209 7.38 -19.98 5.80
C PRO A 209 6.22 -20.43 6.70
N THR A 210 6.53 -20.76 7.95
CA THR A 210 5.50 -21.04 8.98
C THR A 210 4.79 -19.79 9.47
N ASN A 211 5.39 -18.60 9.26
CA ASN A 211 4.88 -17.30 9.66
C ASN A 211 4.49 -16.44 8.45
N ALA A 212 3.88 -17.05 7.42
CA ALA A 212 3.46 -16.33 6.23
C ALA A 212 2.48 -15.21 6.59
N ALA A 213 2.74 -14.00 6.11
CA ALA A 213 1.87 -12.84 6.28
C ALA A 213 1.02 -12.62 5.04
N GLN A 214 -0.26 -12.34 5.25
CA GLN A 214 -1.25 -12.01 4.23
C GLN A 214 -1.97 -10.72 4.60
N PHE A 215 -2.58 -10.06 3.63
CA PHE A 215 -3.01 -8.67 3.75
C PHE A 215 -4.41 -8.45 3.16
N GLU A 216 -5.25 -7.73 3.89
CA GLU A 216 -6.50 -7.21 3.32
C GLU A 216 -6.20 -6.01 2.42
N LEU A 217 -6.81 -5.97 1.24
CA LEU A 217 -6.59 -4.95 0.21
C LEU A 217 -7.93 -4.51 -0.35
N CYS A 218 -8.11 -3.20 -0.49
CA CYS A 218 -9.17 -2.64 -1.32
C CYS A 218 -8.63 -2.38 -2.72
N ALA A 219 -9.52 -2.34 -3.71
CA ALA A 219 -9.14 -1.95 -5.05
C ALA A 219 -8.52 -0.54 -5.05
N GLY A 220 -7.31 -0.41 -5.60
CA GLY A 220 -6.50 0.81 -5.61
C GLY A 220 -5.35 0.81 -4.60
N ASP A 221 -5.36 -0.11 -3.63
CA ASP A 221 -4.23 -0.32 -2.73
C ASP A 221 -3.06 -1.02 -3.44
N ALA A 222 -1.87 -0.91 -2.86
CA ALA A 222 -0.68 -1.58 -3.34
C ALA A 222 -0.02 -2.41 -2.24
N LEU A 223 0.33 -3.66 -2.57
CA LEU A 223 1.39 -4.38 -1.87
C LEU A 223 2.73 -3.96 -2.46
N VAL A 224 3.54 -3.27 -1.67
CA VAL A 224 4.89 -2.88 -2.08
C VAL A 224 5.89 -3.75 -1.36
N PHE A 225 6.71 -4.48 -2.11
CA PHE A 225 7.64 -5.45 -1.56
C PHE A 225 9.00 -5.41 -2.25
N ASP A 226 10.04 -5.75 -1.48
CA ASP A 226 11.38 -5.96 -2.00
C ASP A 226 11.37 -7.18 -2.90
N ALA A 227 11.99 -7.09 -4.07
CA ALA A 227 11.99 -8.19 -5.04
C ALA A 227 12.63 -9.47 -4.48
N ARG A 228 13.44 -9.38 -3.42
CA ARG A 228 14.05 -10.54 -2.72
C ARG A 228 13.12 -11.17 -1.69
N CYS A 229 12.00 -10.52 -1.36
CA CYS A 229 11.03 -11.04 -0.40
C CYS A 229 10.38 -12.31 -0.99
N VAL A 230 10.49 -13.41 -0.27
CA VAL A 230 9.88 -14.69 -0.62
C VAL A 230 8.37 -14.59 -0.46
N HIS A 231 7.65 -14.91 -1.53
CA HIS A 231 6.20 -14.83 -1.57
C HIS A 231 5.59 -15.90 -2.47
N GLY A 232 4.30 -16.17 -2.28
CA GLY A 232 3.56 -17.20 -3.02
C GLY A 232 2.24 -17.52 -2.34
N GLY A 233 1.68 -18.69 -2.66
CA GLY A 233 0.51 -19.24 -1.98
C GLY A 233 -0.76 -19.31 -2.83
N PRO A 234 -1.84 -19.88 -2.25
CA PRO A 234 -3.09 -20.16 -2.95
C PRO A 234 -3.93 -18.90 -3.22
N GLY A 235 -3.72 -17.83 -2.46
CA GLY A 235 -4.52 -16.60 -2.48
C GLY A 235 -3.96 -15.53 -3.41
N CYS A 236 -4.72 -15.22 -4.46
CA CYS A 236 -4.70 -13.94 -5.18
C CYS A 236 -5.82 -13.99 -6.22
N PHE A 237 -7.07 -14.23 -5.78
CA PHE A 237 -8.24 -14.18 -6.67
C PHE A 237 -8.53 -12.73 -7.03
N GLY A 238 -8.88 -12.46 -8.28
CA GLY A 238 -9.05 -11.11 -8.81
C GLY A 238 -7.90 -10.71 -9.74
N ARG A 239 -7.82 -9.41 -10.00
CA ARG A 239 -6.87 -8.79 -10.93
C ARG A 239 -5.82 -8.01 -10.15
N SER A 240 -4.56 -8.17 -10.54
CA SER A 240 -3.45 -7.39 -10.00
C SER A 240 -2.51 -6.95 -11.11
N LEU A 241 -2.17 -5.66 -11.13
CA LEU A 241 -1.15 -5.10 -11.98
C LEU A 241 0.10 -4.86 -11.16
N VAL A 242 1.21 -5.48 -11.54
CA VAL A 242 2.45 -5.41 -10.77
C VAL A 242 3.51 -4.65 -11.56
N LEU A 243 3.96 -3.54 -11.00
CA LEU A 243 4.96 -2.66 -11.59
C LEU A 243 6.30 -2.88 -10.88
N ARG A 244 7.38 -3.04 -11.64
CA ARG A 244 8.72 -3.25 -11.07
C ARG A 244 9.59 -2.01 -11.24
N PHE A 245 10.25 -1.61 -10.16
CA PHE A 245 11.11 -0.44 -10.12
C PHE A 245 12.47 -0.78 -9.52
N VAL A 246 13.48 -0.06 -9.99
CA VAL A 246 14.85 -0.13 -9.48
C VAL A 246 15.36 1.26 -9.11
N GLY A 247 16.18 1.35 -8.07
CA GLY A 247 16.79 2.59 -7.56
C GLY A 247 18.17 2.89 -8.14
N ASP A 248 18.85 3.85 -7.53
CA ASP A 248 20.11 4.40 -8.05
C ASP A 248 21.31 3.45 -7.87
N ASP A 249 21.24 2.55 -6.90
CA ASP A 249 22.30 1.57 -6.63
C ASP A 249 22.28 0.38 -7.59
N VAL A 250 21.24 0.27 -8.41
CA VAL A 250 21.01 -0.88 -9.27
C VAL A 250 21.70 -0.71 -10.62
N VAL A 251 22.48 -1.71 -10.99
CA VAL A 251 23.13 -1.82 -12.29
C VAL A 251 22.63 -3.04 -13.04
N PHE A 252 22.73 -3.00 -14.36
CA PHE A 252 22.52 -4.18 -15.19
C PHE A 252 23.58 -5.22 -14.86
N ASP A 253 23.15 -6.45 -14.59
CA ASP A 253 24.02 -7.59 -14.33
C ASP A 253 23.47 -8.77 -15.11
N ARG A 254 24.10 -9.07 -16.24
CA ARG A 254 23.63 -10.13 -17.13
C ARG A 254 23.47 -11.43 -16.35
N PRO A 255 22.35 -12.14 -16.51
CA PRO A 255 22.03 -13.30 -15.70
C PRO A 255 23.13 -14.36 -15.81
N ARG A 256 23.40 -15.02 -14.69
CA ARG A 256 24.33 -16.17 -14.64
C ARG A 256 23.81 -17.40 -15.38
N PHE A 257 22.52 -17.38 -15.75
CA PHE A 257 21.83 -18.45 -16.46
C PHE A 257 21.72 -18.08 -17.94
N GLU A 258 22.03 -19.03 -18.84
CA GLU A 258 22.03 -18.79 -20.28
C GLU A 258 20.73 -18.11 -20.76
N SER A 259 20.92 -17.08 -21.58
CA SER A 259 19.92 -16.11 -22.01
C SER A 259 18.66 -16.74 -22.59
N GLY A 260 17.49 -16.27 -22.12
CA GLY A 260 16.23 -16.38 -22.87
C GLY A 260 15.06 -17.09 -22.18
N ARG A 261 15.19 -17.57 -20.94
CA ARG A 261 14.05 -18.24 -20.25
C ARG A 261 13.75 -17.80 -18.82
N CYS A 262 14.65 -17.09 -18.15
CA CYS A 262 14.57 -16.92 -16.70
C CYS A 262 15.00 -15.51 -16.22
N ALA A 263 15.36 -14.62 -17.14
CA ALA A 263 15.92 -13.32 -16.77
C ALA A 263 15.16 -12.19 -17.48
N ILE A 264 14.84 -11.16 -16.72
CA ILE A 264 14.22 -9.93 -17.18
C ILE A 264 15.28 -8.82 -17.15
N PRO A 265 15.45 -8.06 -18.23
CA PRO A 265 14.61 -7.97 -19.44
C PRO A 265 14.61 -9.24 -20.31
N THR A 266 13.46 -9.51 -20.93
CA THR A 266 13.19 -10.71 -21.76
C THR A 266 13.97 -10.73 -23.08
N SER A 267 14.67 -9.64 -23.40
CA SER A 267 15.55 -9.48 -24.55
C SER A 267 16.81 -8.69 -24.15
N ASP A 268 17.91 -8.86 -24.90
CA ASP A 268 19.14 -8.12 -24.62
C ASP A 268 18.90 -6.60 -24.80
N PRO A 269 19.01 -5.80 -23.74
CA PRO A 269 18.75 -4.36 -23.82
C PRO A 269 19.91 -3.59 -24.46
N GLY A 270 21.01 -4.25 -24.82
CA GLY A 270 22.22 -3.59 -25.34
C GLY A 270 22.98 -2.80 -24.27
N ILE A 271 22.71 -3.06 -22.98
CA ILE A 271 23.36 -2.44 -21.83
C ILE A 271 24.56 -3.30 -21.42
N ALA A 272 25.69 -2.65 -21.14
CA ALA A 272 26.89 -3.34 -20.67
C ALA A 272 26.77 -3.74 -19.19
N ASP A 273 27.37 -4.87 -18.81
CA ASP A 273 27.39 -5.33 -17.42
C ASP A 273 28.00 -4.26 -16.50
N GLY A 274 27.33 -4.01 -15.37
CA GLY A 274 27.69 -2.98 -14.41
C GLY A 274 27.28 -1.56 -14.80
N ALA A 275 26.66 -1.34 -15.96
CA ALA A 275 26.12 -0.03 -16.32
C ALA A 275 24.77 0.24 -15.62
N PRO A 276 24.43 1.51 -15.32
CA PRO A 276 23.11 1.87 -14.83
C PRO A 276 22.00 1.46 -15.81
N LEU A 277 20.81 1.14 -15.29
CA LEU A 277 19.67 0.78 -16.14
C LEU A 277 19.02 1.99 -16.83
N ALA A 278 19.05 3.16 -16.20
CA ALA A 278 18.43 4.38 -16.71
C ALA A 278 18.79 4.66 -18.18
N SER A 279 17.81 4.51 -19.06
CA SER A 279 17.95 4.58 -20.52
C SER A 279 16.59 4.78 -21.18
N ASP A 280 16.53 4.92 -22.50
CA ASP A 280 15.26 5.00 -23.24
C ASP A 280 14.42 3.71 -23.09
N SER A 281 15.04 2.57 -22.80
CA SER A 281 14.34 1.29 -22.57
C SER A 281 13.94 1.07 -21.11
N PHE A 282 14.54 1.83 -20.18
CA PHE A 282 14.23 1.80 -18.75
C PHE A 282 14.15 3.24 -18.24
N PRO A 283 12.99 3.90 -18.43
CA PRO A 283 12.87 5.31 -18.12
C PRO A 283 12.95 5.57 -16.62
N VAL A 284 13.55 6.69 -16.25
CA VAL A 284 13.44 7.24 -14.90
C VAL A 284 12.06 7.88 -14.76
N CYS A 285 11.18 7.25 -13.99
CA CYS A 285 9.78 7.65 -13.86
C CYS A 285 9.56 8.61 -12.69
N PHE A 286 10.49 8.62 -11.72
CA PHE A 286 10.43 9.55 -10.61
C PHE A 286 11.83 9.95 -10.14
N VAL A 287 11.96 11.21 -9.74
CA VAL A 287 13.11 11.77 -9.03
C VAL A 287 12.56 12.43 -7.78
N ASP A 288 12.95 11.95 -6.61
CA ASP A 288 12.46 12.47 -5.34
C ASP A 288 13.13 13.82 -5.01
N PRO A 289 12.37 14.94 -5.00
CA PRO A 289 12.93 16.24 -4.66
C PRO A 289 13.23 16.40 -3.16
N LEU A 290 12.74 15.51 -2.27
CA LEU A 290 13.05 15.55 -0.84
C LEU A 290 14.13 14.54 -0.42
N PHE A 291 14.75 13.86 -1.38
CA PHE A 291 15.78 12.86 -1.08
C PHE A 291 16.96 13.49 -0.31
N GLY A 292 17.24 12.99 0.89
CA GLY A 292 18.31 13.48 1.76
C GLY A 292 17.99 14.76 2.55
N ALA A 293 16.77 15.30 2.47
CA ALA A 293 16.31 16.31 3.43
C ALA A 293 16.06 15.62 4.79
N ALA A 294 16.59 16.18 5.89
CA ALA A 294 16.39 15.64 7.22
C ALA A 294 14.88 15.52 7.50
N SER A 295 14.40 14.29 7.72
CA SER A 295 13.03 14.03 8.15
C SER A 295 12.83 14.70 9.51
N THR A 296 11.79 15.52 9.62
CA THR A 296 11.24 15.90 10.92
C THR A 296 10.84 14.62 11.66
N PRO A 297 11.22 14.45 12.93
CA PRO A 297 10.88 13.24 13.67
C PRO A 297 9.38 13.25 13.96
N VAL A 298 8.66 12.34 13.31
CA VAL A 298 7.27 11.97 13.65
C VAL A 298 7.36 10.82 14.64
N SER A 299 6.67 10.92 15.78
CA SER A 299 6.67 9.89 16.82
C SER A 299 5.96 8.62 16.33
N VAL A 300 6.66 7.48 16.46
CA VAL A 300 6.26 6.15 15.99
C VAL A 300 5.46 5.40 17.04
N VAL A 301 4.41 4.71 16.61
CA VAL A 301 3.73 3.63 17.35
C VAL A 301 4.33 2.28 16.91
N GLU A 302 4.75 1.44 17.88
CA GLU A 302 5.32 0.12 17.61
C GLU A 302 4.24 -0.91 17.23
N TRP A 303 4.54 -1.78 16.25
CA TRP A 303 3.61 -2.78 15.72
C TRP A 303 3.72 -4.13 16.43
N SER A 304 2.60 -4.62 16.96
CA SER A 304 2.44 -5.96 17.56
C SER A 304 2.33 -7.08 16.52
N LYS A 305 2.71 -8.28 16.98
CA LYS A 305 3.01 -9.52 16.26
C LYS A 305 1.89 -10.02 15.33
N GLY A 306 2.31 -10.60 14.20
CA GLY A 306 1.43 -11.33 13.29
C GLY A 306 0.65 -12.45 13.99
N VAL A 307 -0.57 -12.69 13.49
CA VAL A 307 -1.43 -13.79 13.92
C VAL A 307 -0.79 -15.09 13.43
N ALA A 308 -0.32 -15.92 14.37
CA ALA A 308 -0.07 -17.31 14.10
C ALA A 308 -1.43 -18.02 14.05
N VAL A 309 -1.77 -18.61 12.90
CA VAL A 309 -2.94 -19.48 12.80
C VAL A 309 -2.59 -20.80 13.48
N SER A 310 -2.97 -20.95 14.75
CA SER A 310 -3.04 -22.27 15.38
C SER A 310 -4.44 -22.84 15.17
N GLU A 311 -4.51 -24.01 14.53
CA GLU A 311 -5.72 -24.83 14.54
C GLU A 311 -6.02 -25.30 15.97
N GLU A 312 -6.87 -24.60 16.71
CA GLU A 312 -7.59 -25.22 17.83
C GLU A 312 -9.06 -24.81 17.85
N LYS A 313 -9.93 -25.82 17.82
CA LYS A 313 -11.36 -25.70 18.07
C LYS A 313 -11.58 -25.36 19.56
N GLY A 314 -11.82 -24.09 19.87
CA GLY A 314 -12.28 -23.64 21.19
C GLY A 314 -13.78 -23.31 21.17
N ASP A 315 -14.54 -23.98 22.03
CA ASP A 315 -15.94 -23.65 22.34
C ASP A 315 -15.99 -22.43 23.26
N PHE A 316 -16.65 -21.36 22.82
CA PHE A 316 -16.80 -20.11 23.59
C PHE A 316 -18.26 -19.67 23.67
N SER A 317 -19.09 -20.52 24.27
CA SER A 317 -20.36 -20.11 24.86
C SER A 317 -20.14 -19.40 26.21
N SER A 318 -19.54 -18.21 26.24
CA SER A 318 -19.76 -17.20 27.30
C SER A 318 -18.90 -15.94 27.09
N ALA A 319 -19.26 -15.12 26.13
CA ALA A 319 -18.96 -13.69 26.19
C ALA A 319 -20.27 -12.96 25.92
N THR A 320 -20.87 -12.39 26.97
CA THR A 320 -22.01 -11.48 26.80
C THR A 320 -21.48 -10.18 26.19
N PRO A 321 -21.96 -9.75 25.01
CA PRO A 321 -21.56 -8.47 24.43
C PRO A 321 -22.05 -7.33 25.34
N VAL A 322 -21.18 -6.36 25.61
CA VAL A 322 -21.49 -5.17 26.42
C VAL A 322 -22.04 -4.02 25.56
N ALA A 323 -22.00 -4.11 24.22
CA ALA A 323 -22.68 -3.17 23.34
C ALA A 323 -23.94 -3.80 22.72
N ASP A 324 -25.07 -3.10 22.80
CA ASP A 324 -26.31 -3.46 22.11
C ASP A 324 -26.04 -3.40 20.59
N ASP A 325 -26.05 -4.54 19.89
CA ASP A 325 -25.79 -4.66 18.43
C ASP A 325 -26.67 -3.69 17.60
N ALA A 326 -27.79 -3.22 18.17
CA ALA A 326 -28.69 -2.24 17.57
C ALA A 326 -28.13 -0.80 17.54
N ALA A 327 -27.17 -0.45 18.39
CA ALA A 327 -26.62 0.89 18.52
C ALA A 327 -25.66 1.26 17.37
N TRP A 328 -24.94 0.27 16.83
CA TRP A 328 -24.08 0.45 15.67
C TRP A 328 -24.91 0.26 14.39
N GLN A 329 -25.37 1.38 13.83
CA GLN A 329 -26.03 1.46 12.51
C GLN A 329 -25.02 1.25 11.37
N ALA A 330 -24.32 0.12 11.38
CA ALA A 330 -23.24 -0.19 10.45
C ALA A 330 -23.44 -1.58 9.83
N SER A 331 -22.66 -1.89 8.79
CA SER A 331 -22.71 -3.19 8.14
C SER A 331 -22.35 -4.34 9.09
N ALA A 332 -22.61 -5.58 8.67
CA ALA A 332 -22.17 -6.76 9.43
C ALA A 332 -20.64 -6.80 9.59
N ALA A 333 -19.89 -6.28 8.60
CA ALA A 333 -18.44 -6.20 8.65
C ALA A 333 -17.96 -5.19 9.70
N ALA A 334 -18.57 -4.00 9.74
CA ALA A 334 -18.29 -3.00 10.76
C ALA A 334 -18.57 -3.49 12.19
N ARG A 335 -19.68 -4.22 12.38
CA ARG A 335 -20.00 -4.84 13.69
C ARG A 335 -18.96 -5.88 14.10
N GLU A 336 -18.44 -6.66 13.15
CA GLU A 336 -17.36 -7.59 13.43
C GLU A 336 -16.05 -6.86 13.74
N ALA A 337 -15.73 -5.76 13.06
CA ALA A 337 -14.57 -4.93 13.36
C ALA A 337 -14.62 -4.41 14.82
N VAL A 338 -15.78 -3.93 15.27
CA VAL A 338 -15.99 -3.52 16.66
C VAL A 338 -15.77 -4.70 17.62
N ARG A 339 -16.34 -5.87 17.34
CA ARG A 339 -16.17 -7.07 18.19
C ARG A 339 -14.73 -7.56 18.28
N ARG A 340 -13.92 -7.33 17.24
CA ARG A 340 -12.49 -7.67 17.26
C ARG A 340 -11.74 -6.74 18.20
N VAL A 341 -12.10 -5.46 18.25
CA VAL A 341 -11.57 -4.51 19.24
C VAL A 341 -12.01 -4.90 20.65
N GLU A 342 -13.29 -5.20 20.85
CA GLU A 342 -13.82 -5.61 22.16
C GLU A 342 -13.17 -6.89 22.71
N ARG A 343 -12.75 -7.80 21.81
CA ARG A 343 -12.00 -9.02 22.17
C ARG A 343 -10.50 -8.77 22.37
N GLY A 344 -10.00 -7.56 22.15
CA GLY A 344 -8.58 -7.22 22.20
C GLY A 344 -7.75 -7.87 21.09
N GLU A 345 -8.39 -8.30 20.00
CA GLU A 345 -7.71 -8.90 18.84
C GLU A 345 -7.03 -7.83 17.97
N THR A 346 -7.50 -6.59 18.06
CA THR A 346 -6.97 -5.42 17.38
C THR A 346 -7.22 -4.18 18.24
N THR A 347 -6.34 -3.17 18.12
CA THR A 347 -6.55 -1.82 18.66
C THR A 347 -6.93 -0.83 17.57
N VAL A 348 -7.15 -1.33 16.34
CA VAL A 348 -7.54 -0.55 15.16
C VAL A 348 -8.99 -0.87 14.81
N LEU A 349 -9.81 0.17 14.74
CA LEU A 349 -11.19 0.12 14.26
C LEU A 349 -11.26 0.87 12.93
N ASP A 350 -11.29 0.11 11.85
CA ASP A 350 -11.48 0.65 10.51
C ASP A 350 -12.95 0.45 10.08
N LEU A 351 -13.61 1.58 9.83
CA LEU A 351 -15.00 1.67 9.38
C LEU A 351 -15.08 2.39 8.03
N SER A 352 -13.98 2.43 7.29
CA SER A 352 -13.88 3.18 6.05
C SER A 352 -14.95 2.79 5.04
N GLY A 353 -15.57 3.80 4.43
CA GLY A 353 -16.59 3.63 3.40
C GLY A 353 -17.96 3.15 3.91
N GLU A 354 -18.11 2.94 5.21
CA GLU A 354 -19.40 2.56 5.81
C GLU A 354 -20.43 3.69 5.71
N ASP A 355 -21.69 3.33 5.47
CA ASP A 355 -22.83 4.26 5.43
C ASP A 355 -23.36 4.51 6.84
N ILE A 356 -22.55 5.17 7.67
CA ILE A 356 -22.85 5.49 9.07
C ILE A 356 -23.17 6.98 9.17
N GLU A 357 -24.35 7.33 9.68
CA GLU A 357 -24.71 8.74 9.93
C GLU A 357 -24.14 9.27 11.25
N ALA A 358 -24.03 8.41 12.26
CA ALA A 358 -23.46 8.73 13.57
C ALA A 358 -22.88 7.47 14.24
N LEU A 359 -21.78 7.63 14.97
CA LEU A 359 -21.26 6.57 15.85
C LEU A 359 -21.96 6.62 17.21
N PRO A 360 -22.24 5.46 17.84
CA PRO A 360 -22.92 5.40 19.12
C PRO A 360 -22.00 5.83 20.27
N GLU A 361 -22.60 6.23 21.40
CA GLU A 361 -21.85 6.56 22.63
C GLU A 361 -21.07 5.36 23.22
N ALA A 362 -21.39 4.14 22.81
CA ALA A 362 -20.62 2.94 23.15
C ALA A 362 -19.22 2.93 22.52
N LEU A 363 -18.92 3.80 21.54
CA LEU A 363 -17.58 3.94 20.97
C LEU A 363 -16.54 4.21 22.05
N GLY A 364 -16.85 5.05 23.05
CA GLY A 364 -15.92 5.37 24.12
C GLY A 364 -15.70 4.27 25.16
N ASP A 365 -16.38 3.12 25.02
CA ASP A 365 -16.16 1.94 25.87
C ASP A 365 -15.05 1.04 25.30
N LEU A 366 -14.53 1.35 24.09
CA LEU A 366 -13.40 0.66 23.47
C LEU A 366 -12.06 1.17 24.04
N GLU A 367 -11.84 0.98 25.33
CA GLU A 367 -10.72 1.59 26.10
C GLU A 367 -9.33 1.32 25.49
N ASP A 368 -9.13 0.18 24.83
CA ASP A 368 -7.86 -0.22 24.20
C ASP A 368 -7.70 0.30 22.75
N LEU A 369 -8.69 1.04 22.22
CA LEU A 369 -8.64 1.53 20.85
C LEU A 369 -7.53 2.58 20.67
N GLU A 370 -6.55 2.25 19.82
CA GLU A 370 -5.43 3.14 19.47
C GLU A 370 -5.66 3.86 18.13
N GLU A 371 -6.43 3.29 17.21
CA GLU A 371 -6.69 3.91 15.90
C GLU A 371 -8.15 3.78 15.48
N LEU A 372 -8.75 4.90 15.06
CA LEU A 372 -10.11 4.96 14.52
C LEU A 372 -10.06 5.55 13.11
N VAL A 373 -10.39 4.73 12.11
CA VAL A 373 -10.39 5.11 10.70
C VAL A 373 -11.82 5.17 10.18
N LEU A 374 -12.26 6.36 9.78
CA LEU A 374 -13.59 6.65 9.24
C LEU A 374 -13.50 7.21 7.82
N TRP A 375 -12.44 6.86 7.09
CA TRP A 375 -12.19 7.39 5.76
C TRP A 375 -13.36 7.09 4.83
N ARG A 376 -13.83 8.11 4.09
CA ARG A 376 -14.99 7.99 3.18
C ARG A 376 -16.31 7.55 3.83
N CYS A 377 -16.47 7.70 5.15
CA CYS A 377 -17.80 7.65 5.78
C CYS A 377 -18.60 8.91 5.41
N SER A 378 -19.05 8.98 4.16
CA SER A 378 -19.67 10.18 3.58
C SER A 378 -21.01 10.55 4.23
N GLY A 379 -21.69 9.57 4.85
CA GLY A 379 -22.90 9.76 5.65
C GLY A 379 -22.65 10.41 7.01
N LEU A 380 -21.43 10.33 7.55
CA LEU A 380 -21.13 10.67 8.94
C LEU A 380 -21.32 12.16 9.20
N ALA A 381 -22.29 12.50 10.04
CA ALA A 381 -22.66 13.89 10.34
C ALA A 381 -22.08 14.39 11.67
N ALA A 382 -21.86 13.48 12.63
CA ALA A 382 -21.36 13.77 13.97
C ALA A 382 -20.61 12.58 14.58
N LEU A 383 -19.70 12.88 15.51
CA LEU A 383 -19.05 11.91 16.40
C LEU A 383 -19.65 12.05 17.82
N PRO A 384 -19.71 10.96 18.61
CA PRO A 384 -20.24 10.98 19.97
C PRO A 384 -19.30 11.71 20.94
N GLU A 385 -19.84 12.25 22.04
CA GLU A 385 -19.00 12.91 23.05
C GLU A 385 -18.13 11.91 23.83
N SER A 386 -18.54 10.64 23.92
CA SER A 386 -17.70 9.56 24.46
C SER A 386 -16.40 9.31 23.69
N LEU A 387 -16.21 9.88 22.48
CA LEU A 387 -14.94 9.82 21.75
C LEU A 387 -13.77 10.21 22.67
N GLY A 388 -13.91 11.27 23.46
CA GLY A 388 -12.86 11.73 24.38
C GLY A 388 -12.55 10.79 25.57
N ARG A 389 -13.25 9.67 25.72
CA ARG A 389 -12.91 8.60 26.69
C ARG A 389 -11.85 7.64 26.17
N LEU A 390 -11.56 7.68 24.87
CA LEU A 390 -10.55 6.83 24.24
C LEU A 390 -9.15 7.37 24.55
N GLU A 391 -8.70 7.20 25.79
CA GLU A 391 -7.44 7.76 26.30
C GLU A 391 -6.21 7.23 25.53
N ASN A 392 -6.32 6.04 24.93
CA ASN A 392 -5.27 5.40 24.15
C ASN A 392 -5.31 5.78 22.65
N LEU A 393 -6.31 6.51 22.18
CA LEU A 393 -6.46 6.83 20.76
C LEU A 393 -5.32 7.73 20.28
N ARG A 394 -4.52 7.23 19.34
CA ARG A 394 -3.35 7.89 18.75
C ARG A 394 -3.60 8.43 17.36
N ALA A 395 -4.48 7.78 16.59
CA ALA A 395 -4.85 8.22 15.25
C ALA A 395 -6.37 8.27 15.07
N LEU A 396 -6.84 9.40 14.54
CA LEU A 396 -8.23 9.59 14.13
C LEU A 396 -8.27 10.09 12.69
N ASP A 397 -8.77 9.25 11.78
CA ASP A 397 -8.96 9.61 10.38
C ASP A 397 -10.43 9.86 10.05
N LEU A 398 -10.75 11.12 9.70
CA LEU A 398 -12.08 11.58 9.29
C LEU A 398 -12.08 12.07 7.83
N SER A 399 -11.07 11.67 7.07
CA SER A 399 -10.89 12.11 5.69
C SER A 399 -12.07 11.69 4.82
N GLU A 400 -12.53 12.59 3.96
CA GLU A 400 -13.70 12.42 3.09
C GLU A 400 -15.03 12.15 3.83
N CYS A 401 -15.11 12.42 5.14
CA CYS A 401 -16.39 12.54 5.87
C CYS A 401 -17.07 13.87 5.47
N SER A 402 -17.62 13.91 4.26
CA SER A 402 -18.08 15.14 3.63
C SER A 402 -19.26 15.81 4.35
N ARG A 403 -20.08 15.05 5.10
CA ARG A 403 -21.22 15.54 5.90
C ARG A 403 -20.87 15.88 7.35
N LEU A 404 -19.64 15.63 7.80
CA LEU A 404 -19.22 15.89 9.18
C LEU A 404 -19.22 17.40 9.42
N SER A 405 -20.08 17.85 10.33
CA SER A 405 -20.35 19.28 10.52
C SER A 405 -19.56 19.93 11.67
N ALA A 406 -19.20 19.13 12.67
CA ALA A 406 -18.43 19.54 13.85
C ALA A 406 -17.71 18.34 14.47
N LEU A 407 -16.63 18.62 15.21
CA LEU A 407 -16.01 17.66 16.13
C LEU A 407 -16.61 17.85 17.54
N PRO A 408 -16.73 16.78 18.35
CA PRO A 408 -17.24 16.86 19.71
C PRO A 408 -16.27 17.65 20.59
N ALA A 409 -16.79 18.31 21.62
CA ALA A 409 -15.94 19.09 22.53
C ALA A 409 -14.95 18.19 23.28
N SER A 410 -15.31 16.92 23.51
CA SER A 410 -14.44 15.92 24.12
C SER A 410 -13.18 15.56 23.32
N ILE A 411 -13.03 16.01 22.07
CA ILE A 411 -11.80 15.78 21.27
C ILE A 411 -10.53 16.24 22.01
N GLY A 412 -10.63 17.30 22.82
CA GLY A 412 -9.51 17.81 23.64
C GLY A 412 -9.06 16.88 24.77
N SER A 413 -9.87 15.89 25.12
CA SER A 413 -9.56 14.89 26.14
C SER A 413 -8.66 13.75 25.62
N LEU A 414 -8.48 13.64 24.30
CA LEU A 414 -7.66 12.60 23.67
C LEU A 414 -6.16 12.88 23.85
N ARG A 415 -5.64 12.69 25.06
CA ARG A 415 -4.27 13.07 25.43
C ARG A 415 -3.18 12.32 24.65
N ALA A 416 -3.47 11.11 24.16
CA ALA A 416 -2.56 10.32 23.34
C ALA A 416 -2.66 10.61 21.84
N LEU A 417 -3.61 11.46 21.41
CA LEU A 417 -3.84 11.70 19.98
C LEU A 417 -2.62 12.39 19.36
N ALA A 418 -2.02 11.69 18.41
CA ALA A 418 -0.85 12.14 17.67
C ALA A 418 -1.22 12.60 16.26
N SER A 419 -2.27 12.04 15.67
CA SER A 419 -2.71 12.36 14.31
C SER A 419 -4.22 12.56 14.24
N LEU A 420 -4.63 13.71 13.71
CA LEU A 420 -6.02 14.03 13.38
C LEU A 420 -6.12 14.44 11.91
N GLN A 421 -6.73 13.60 11.09
CA GLN A 421 -6.89 13.82 9.66
C GLN A 421 -8.29 14.37 9.35
N LEU A 422 -8.34 15.60 8.86
CA LEU A 422 -9.55 16.35 8.48
C LEU A 422 -9.47 16.76 7.01
N ILE A 423 -9.25 15.78 6.12
CA ILE A 423 -9.06 16.01 4.69
C ILE A 423 -10.41 15.94 3.95
N PHE A 424 -10.72 16.91 3.10
CA PHE A 424 -11.96 16.98 2.31
C PHE A 424 -13.26 16.87 3.15
N CYS A 425 -13.25 17.33 4.41
CA CYS A 425 -14.43 17.41 5.27
C CYS A 425 -15.23 18.67 4.92
N SER A 426 -15.93 18.65 3.78
CA SER A 426 -16.55 19.86 3.20
C SER A 426 -17.62 20.52 4.08
N SER A 427 -18.31 19.78 4.97
CA SER A 427 -19.31 20.34 5.87
C SER A 427 -18.75 20.85 7.20
N LEU A 428 -17.45 20.63 7.47
CA LEU A 428 -16.84 21.03 8.73
C LEU A 428 -16.56 22.52 8.72
N THR A 429 -17.28 23.26 9.57
CA THR A 429 -17.20 24.73 9.61
C THR A 429 -16.46 25.27 10.82
N THR A 430 -16.37 24.48 11.89
CA THR A 430 -15.71 24.88 13.14
C THR A 430 -14.94 23.72 13.76
N LEU A 431 -13.83 24.02 14.44
CA LEU A 431 -13.17 23.12 15.38
C LEU A 431 -13.50 23.61 16.81
N PRO A 432 -13.82 22.69 17.74
CA PRO A 432 -14.12 23.08 19.12
C PRO A 432 -12.88 23.67 19.78
N ARG A 433 -13.05 24.66 20.67
CA ARG A 433 -11.92 25.30 21.37
C ARG A 433 -11.04 24.31 22.14
N SER A 434 -11.64 23.24 22.65
CA SER A 434 -10.96 22.16 23.37
C SER A 434 -9.92 21.43 22.51
N ILE A 435 -9.96 21.53 21.18
CA ILE A 435 -8.90 20.97 20.32
C ILE A 435 -7.53 21.57 20.66
N ALA A 436 -7.48 22.80 21.17
CA ALA A 436 -6.26 23.45 21.65
C ALA A 436 -5.67 22.80 22.93
N GLU A 437 -6.40 21.89 23.58
CA GLU A 437 -5.91 21.12 24.73
C GLU A 437 -5.07 19.91 24.31
N LEU A 438 -5.07 19.57 23.01
CA LEU A 438 -4.15 18.58 22.45
C LEU A 438 -2.75 19.19 22.41
N THR A 439 -1.77 18.50 22.98
CA THR A 439 -0.41 19.07 23.19
C THR A 439 0.63 18.54 22.19
N SER A 440 0.35 17.41 21.54
CA SER A 440 1.28 16.72 20.63
C SER A 440 0.60 16.19 19.37
N CYS A 441 -0.61 16.68 19.06
CA CYS A 441 -1.40 16.23 17.92
C CYS A 441 -1.06 17.04 16.66
N GLU A 442 -0.74 16.34 15.57
CA GLU A 442 -0.69 16.90 14.23
C GLU A 442 -2.12 16.93 13.64
N VAL A 443 -2.54 18.11 13.18
CA VAL A 443 -3.85 18.31 12.55
C VAL A 443 -3.64 18.56 11.06
N GLU A 444 -4.09 17.64 10.22
CA GLU A 444 -4.03 17.79 8.77
C GLU A 444 -5.40 18.25 8.24
N CYS A 445 -5.48 19.48 7.72
CA CYS A 445 -6.74 20.10 7.31
C CYS A 445 -6.69 20.52 5.83
N VAL A 446 -6.65 19.55 4.92
CA VAL A 446 -6.53 19.79 3.47
C VAL A 446 -7.90 19.66 2.80
N GLY A 447 -8.27 20.57 1.89
CA GLY A 447 -9.54 20.44 1.14
C GLY A 447 -10.82 20.65 1.96
N THR A 448 -10.70 20.89 3.27
CA THR A 448 -11.77 21.28 4.19
C THR A 448 -12.02 22.79 4.05
N VAL A 449 -12.54 23.16 2.88
CA VAL A 449 -12.60 24.56 2.40
C VAL A 449 -13.54 25.48 3.18
N ASN A 450 -14.47 24.92 3.95
CA ASN A 450 -15.49 25.68 4.66
C ASN A 450 -15.16 25.92 6.15
N LEU A 451 -13.94 25.57 6.60
CA LEU A 451 -13.54 25.80 7.98
C LEU A 451 -13.32 27.29 8.27
N VAL A 452 -14.21 27.85 9.09
CA VAL A 452 -14.25 29.29 9.42
C VAL A 452 -13.54 29.57 10.75
N GLU A 453 -13.69 28.70 11.75
CA GLU A 453 -13.17 28.93 13.10
C GLU A 453 -12.52 27.68 13.70
N PRO A 454 -11.18 27.65 13.87
CA PRO A 454 -10.21 28.62 13.35
C PRO A 454 -10.18 28.57 11.81
N PRO A 455 -9.73 29.63 11.10
CA PRO A 455 -9.60 29.60 9.66
C PRO A 455 -8.71 28.43 9.24
N ARG A 456 -9.02 27.80 8.10
CA ARG A 456 -8.26 26.65 7.60
C ARG A 456 -6.73 26.84 7.63
N ALA A 457 -6.23 28.01 7.23
CA ALA A 457 -4.79 28.30 7.27
C ALA A 457 -4.17 28.18 8.68
N VAL A 458 -4.91 28.57 9.72
CA VAL A 458 -4.48 28.41 11.12
C VAL A 458 -4.51 26.94 11.52
N ALA A 459 -5.52 26.18 11.06
CA ALA A 459 -5.59 24.74 11.32
C ALA A 459 -4.43 23.98 10.64
N GLU A 460 -4.07 24.37 9.41
CA GLU A 460 -2.94 23.81 8.65
C GLU A 460 -1.57 24.11 9.29
N GLU A 461 -1.45 25.18 10.09
CA GLU A 461 -0.23 25.47 10.88
C GLU A 461 -0.09 24.56 12.12
N GLY A 462 -1.12 23.77 12.45
CA GLY A 462 -1.11 22.80 13.54
C GLY A 462 -1.59 23.34 14.89
N ILE A 463 -1.55 22.47 15.90
CA ILE A 463 -2.26 22.68 17.17
C ILE A 463 -1.80 23.92 17.95
N ALA A 464 -0.51 24.27 17.86
CA ALA A 464 0.04 25.46 18.51
C ALA A 464 -0.52 26.76 17.91
N ALA A 465 -0.74 26.80 16.58
CA ALA A 465 -1.34 27.94 15.92
C ALA A 465 -2.83 28.05 16.26
N ILE A 466 -3.54 26.92 16.32
CA ILE A 466 -4.94 26.86 16.77
C ILE A 466 -5.08 27.38 18.20
N ALA A 467 -4.21 26.93 19.12
CA ALA A 467 -4.19 27.38 20.51
C ALA A 467 -3.98 28.90 20.61
N ARG A 468 -2.95 29.42 19.92
CA ARG A 468 -2.68 30.86 19.85
C ARG A 468 -3.87 31.65 19.31
N TYR A 469 -4.50 31.17 18.24
CA TYR A 469 -5.66 31.82 17.64
C TYR A 469 -6.83 31.94 18.63
N PHE A 470 -7.11 30.88 19.39
CA PHE A 470 -8.19 30.91 20.39
C PHE A 470 -7.83 31.74 21.62
N ASP A 471 -6.55 31.79 22.02
CA ASP A 471 -6.08 32.63 23.12
C ASP A 471 -6.10 34.13 22.78
N GLU A 472 -5.70 34.52 21.58
CA GLU A 472 -5.74 35.91 21.11
C GLU A 472 -7.18 36.46 21.00
N ARG A 473 -8.16 35.57 20.85
CA ARG A 473 -9.60 35.87 20.84
C ARG A 473 -10.25 35.82 22.24
N ARG A 474 -9.48 35.70 23.32
CA ARG A 474 -9.97 35.79 24.72
C ARG A 474 -10.16 37.22 25.26
N VAL A 475 -9.93 38.26 24.44
CA VAL A 475 -10.09 39.68 24.84
C VAL A 475 -11.47 40.21 24.47
#